data_AF-A0A7V3STE2-F1
#
_entry.id   AF-A0A7V3STE2-F1
#
_cell.length_a   1.000
_cell.length_b   1.000
_cell.length_c   1.000
_cell.angle_alpha   90.00
_cell.angle_beta   90.00
_cell.angle_gamma   90.00
#
_symmetry.space_group_name_H-M   'P 1'
#
loop_
_entity.id
_entity.type
_entity.pdbx_description
1 polymer ?
#
loop_
_entity_poly.entity_id
_entity_poly.type
_entity_poly.pdbx_seq_one_letter_code
_entity_poly.pdbx_strand_id
1 'polypeptide(L)'
;MPVADVPVIQDIGILISDDIVSIEQASIDLLLRSHPLPQSATDEKDINKGDDILFKLSLKPYWLQVEEAERLGLGSRQYKIIEV
;
A
#
# COMPACT_ATOMS: atom_id res chain seq x y z
N MET A 1 14.66 -24.02 5.75
CA MET A 1 13.26 -23.56 5.92
C MET A 1 13.05 -22.38 5.01
N PRO A 2 11.93 -22.25 4.29
CA PRO A 2 11.56 -20.95 3.74
C PRO A 2 11.32 -20.03 4.95
N VAL A 3 12.21 -19.06 5.13
CA VAL A 3 12.08 -18.06 6.19
C VAL A 3 11.27 -16.92 5.58
N ALA A 4 10.22 -16.49 6.26
CA ALA A 4 9.51 -15.28 5.87
C ALA A 4 10.49 -14.10 5.95
N ASP A 5 10.50 -13.27 4.93
CA ASP A 5 11.37 -12.10 4.92
C ASP A 5 11.01 -11.12 6.05
N VAL A 6 11.92 -10.22 6.38
CA VAL A 6 11.67 -9.19 7.40
C VAL A 6 10.59 -8.23 6.89
N PRO A 7 9.52 -7.95 7.67
CA PRO A 7 8.50 -6.97 7.29
C PRO A 7 9.11 -5.59 7.02
N VAL A 8 8.59 -4.92 6.00
CA VAL A 8 9.08 -3.59 5.56
C VAL A 8 8.18 -2.43 6.02
N ILE A 9 6.97 -2.73 6.47
CA ILE A 9 5.97 -1.77 6.99
C ILE A 9 5.28 -2.42 8.21
N GLN A 10 4.91 -1.62 9.21
CA GLN A 10 4.11 -2.08 10.35
C GLN A 10 2.66 -2.36 9.96
N ASP A 11 1.98 -3.18 10.76
CA ASP A 11 0.53 -3.33 10.65
C ASP A 11 -0.17 -1.97 10.89
N ILE A 12 -1.11 -1.62 10.00
CA ILE A 12 -1.86 -0.35 10.02
C ILE A 12 -3.30 -0.58 10.51
N GLY A 13 -3.77 -1.83 10.56
CA GLY A 13 -5.13 -2.19 10.90
C GLY A 13 -5.95 -2.71 9.71
N ILE A 14 -7.27 -2.72 9.88
CA ILE A 14 -8.21 -3.34 8.93
C ILE A 14 -9.13 -2.26 8.35
N LEU A 15 -9.26 -2.25 7.03
CA LEU A 15 -10.26 -1.44 6.33
C LEU A 15 -11.39 -2.34 5.82
N ILE A 16 -12.60 -1.79 5.74
CA ILE A 16 -13.78 -2.48 5.20
C ILE A 16 -14.53 -1.51 4.28
N SER A 17 -14.95 -1.97 3.10
CA SER A 17 -15.82 -1.27 2.17
C SER A 17 -16.51 -2.28 1.25
N ASP A 18 -17.68 -1.90 0.72
CA ASP A 18 -18.39 -2.65 -0.32
C ASP A 18 -17.90 -2.29 -1.74
N ASP A 19 -17.12 -1.21 -1.89
CA ASP A 19 -16.52 -0.78 -3.16
C ASP A 19 -15.02 -1.17 -3.19
N ILE A 20 -14.69 -2.09 -4.11
CA ILE A 20 -13.36 -2.69 -4.27
C ILE A 20 -12.28 -1.69 -4.72
N VAL A 21 -12.64 -0.64 -5.45
CA VAL A 21 -11.68 0.36 -5.91
C VAL A 21 -11.38 1.34 -4.78
N SER A 22 -12.41 1.74 -4.03
CA SER A 22 -12.30 2.68 -2.92
C SER A 22 -11.41 2.13 -1.78
N ILE A 23 -11.54 0.83 -1.48
CA ILE A 23 -10.80 0.17 -0.40
C ILE A 23 -9.32 0.01 -0.73
N GLU A 24 -9.02 -0.36 -1.98
CA GLU A 24 -7.65 -0.47 -2.46
C GLU A 24 -6.99 0.90 -2.52
N GLN A 25 -7.70 1.94 -3.02
CA GLN A 25 -7.17 3.30 -3.01
C GLN A 25 -6.88 3.80 -1.60
N ALA A 26 -7.78 3.55 -0.64
CA ALA A 26 -7.55 3.91 0.76
C ALA A 26 -6.34 3.15 1.36
N SER A 27 -6.17 1.87 1.04
CA SER A 27 -5.04 1.05 1.48
C SER A 27 -3.71 1.59 0.96
N ILE A 28 -3.65 1.97 -0.33
CA ILE A 28 -2.47 2.59 -0.94
C ILE A 28 -2.14 3.91 -0.25
N ASP A 29 -3.13 4.76 0.02
CA ASP A 29 -2.89 6.06 0.66
C ASP A 29 -2.36 5.91 2.09
N LEU A 30 -2.77 4.87 2.83
CA LEU A 30 -2.21 4.54 4.14
C LEU A 30 -0.77 4.00 4.03
N LEU A 31 -0.49 3.14 3.05
CA LEU A 31 0.86 2.62 2.80
C LEU A 31 1.85 3.76 2.47
N LEU A 32 1.45 4.71 1.62
CA LEU A 32 2.27 5.86 1.25
C LEU A 32 2.55 6.82 2.42
N ARG A 33 1.71 6.81 3.46
CA ARG A 33 1.92 7.60 4.69
C ARG A 33 2.74 6.86 5.75
N SER A 34 2.99 5.57 5.54
CA SER A 34 3.68 4.71 6.51
C SER A 34 5.19 4.95 6.51
N HIS A 35 5.83 4.53 7.60
CA HIS A 35 7.28 4.59 7.73
C HIS A 35 7.91 3.24 7.36
N PRO A 36 9.05 3.25 6.66
CA PRO A 36 9.82 2.04 6.43
C PRO A 36 10.31 1.46 7.75
N LEU A 37 10.30 0.13 7.85
CA LEU A 37 10.80 -0.57 9.02
C LEU A 37 12.33 -0.70 8.99
N PRO A 38 13.04 -0.25 10.04
CA PRO A 38 14.48 -0.41 10.10
C PRO A 38 14.85 -1.90 10.16
N GLN A 39 16.07 -2.22 9.78
CA GLN A 39 16.61 -3.59 9.75
C GLN A 39 15.84 -4.52 8.81
N SER A 40 15.18 -3.95 7.79
CA SER A 40 14.52 -4.67 6.70
C SER A 40 15.19 -4.33 5.36
N ALA A 41 14.67 -4.88 4.26
CA ALA A 41 15.11 -4.56 2.90
C ALA A 41 15.04 -3.06 2.54
N THR A 42 14.36 -2.24 3.35
CA THR A 42 14.33 -0.78 3.18
C THR A 42 15.66 -0.11 3.46
N ASP A 43 16.45 -0.61 4.41
CA ASP A 43 17.76 -0.04 4.78
C ASP A 43 18.77 -0.27 3.65
N GLU A 44 18.74 -1.48 3.06
CA GLU A 44 19.62 -1.85 1.95
C GLU A 44 19.38 -1.00 0.69
N LYS A 45 18.16 -0.49 0.53
CA LYS A 45 17.73 0.30 -0.64
C LYS A 45 17.59 1.80 -0.36
N ASP A 46 18.04 2.28 0.79
CA ASP A 46 17.93 3.69 1.20
C ASP A 46 16.51 4.25 1.03
N ILE A 47 15.52 3.46 1.46
CA ILE A 47 14.11 3.84 1.44
C ILE A 47 13.81 4.60 2.73
N ASN A 48 13.41 5.86 2.56
CA ASN A 48 13.21 6.81 3.63
C ASN A 48 11.71 7.14 3.83
N LYS A 49 11.38 7.81 4.93
CA LYS A 49 10.01 8.27 5.19
C LYS A 49 9.52 9.17 4.04
N GLY A 50 8.34 8.84 3.51
CA GLY A 50 7.73 9.56 2.39
C GLY A 50 8.05 8.98 1.02
N ASP A 51 8.94 7.99 0.94
CA ASP A 51 9.09 7.18 -0.25
C ASP A 51 7.97 6.15 -0.38
N ASP A 52 7.65 5.78 -1.61
CA ASP A 52 6.84 4.60 -1.89
C ASP A 52 7.69 3.34 -1.66
N ILE A 53 7.53 2.74 -0.48
CA ILE A 53 8.27 1.57 -0.02
C ILE A 53 8.09 0.39 -0.99
N LEU A 54 6.84 0.09 -1.38
CA LEU A 54 6.54 -1.08 -2.21
C LEU A 54 7.05 -0.89 -3.64
N PHE A 55 6.93 0.33 -4.20
CA PHE A 55 7.48 0.63 -5.51
C PHE A 55 9.00 0.62 -5.53
N LYS A 56 9.69 1.24 -4.56
CA LYS A 56 11.16 1.20 -4.51
C LYS A 56 11.70 -0.22 -4.33
N LEU A 57 10.99 -1.08 -3.62
CA LEU A 57 11.36 -2.48 -3.45
C LEU A 57 11.15 -3.29 -4.74
N SER A 58 9.98 -3.20 -5.35
CA SER A 58 9.57 -4.08 -6.47
C SER A 58 9.86 -3.51 -7.86
N LEU A 59 9.99 -2.19 -7.98
CA LEU A 59 10.00 -1.41 -9.23
C LEU A 59 8.78 -1.69 -10.12
N LYS A 60 7.67 -2.12 -9.52
CA LYS A 60 6.42 -2.40 -10.22
C LYS A 60 5.35 -1.40 -9.78
N PRO A 61 4.75 -0.65 -10.71
CA PRO A 61 3.73 0.35 -10.40
C PRO A 61 2.40 -0.34 -10.05
N TYR A 62 2.26 -0.76 -8.80
CA TYR A 62 1.12 -1.56 -8.33
C TYR A 62 -0.22 -0.80 -8.41
N TRP A 63 -0.21 0.54 -8.34
CA TRP A 63 -1.41 1.37 -8.45
C TRP A 63 -2.11 1.27 -9.82
N LEU A 64 -1.41 0.84 -10.87
CA LEU A 64 -2.02 0.64 -12.20
C LEU A 64 -3.22 -0.30 -12.14
N GLN A 65 -3.21 -1.31 -11.26
CA GLN A 65 -4.34 -2.24 -11.13
C GLN A 65 -5.62 -1.52 -10.64
N VAL A 66 -5.46 -0.52 -9.78
CA VAL A 66 -6.57 0.26 -9.21
C VAL A 66 -7.10 1.26 -10.25
N GLU A 67 -6.19 1.89 -11.01
CA GLU A 67 -6.56 2.78 -12.11
C GLU A 67 -7.33 2.04 -13.21
N GLU A 68 -6.87 0.85 -13.59
CA GLU A 68 -7.57 0.02 -14.56
C GLU A 68 -8.90 -0.51 -14.03
N ALA A 69 -9.00 -0.86 -12.74
CA ALA A 69 -10.26 -1.28 -12.12
C ALA A 69 -11.31 -0.15 -12.14
N GLU A 70 -10.90 1.09 -11.83
CA GLU A 70 -11.77 2.26 -11.96
C GLU A 70 -12.16 2.50 -13.43
N ARG A 71 -11.20 2.43 -14.36
CA ARG A 71 -11.44 2.62 -15.80
C ARG A 71 -12.44 1.61 -16.36
N LEU A 72 -12.45 0.38 -15.83
CA LEU A 72 -13.40 -0.68 -16.19
C LEU A 72 -14.76 -0.54 -15.50
N GLY A 73 -14.92 0.43 -14.58
CA GLY A 73 -16.18 0.72 -13.89
C GLY A 73 -16.46 -0.24 -12.72
N LEU A 74 -15.43 -0.84 -12.11
CA LEU A 74 -15.60 -1.77 -10.98
C LEU A 74 -15.86 -1.05 -9.64
N GLY A 75 -15.72 0.27 -9.61
CA GLY A 75 -15.88 1.10 -8.42
C GLY A 75 -15.31 2.49 -8.64
N SER A 76 -15.12 3.23 -7.55
CA SER A 76 -14.57 4.59 -7.56
C SER A 76 -13.34 4.71 -6.67
N ARG A 77 -12.33 5.47 -7.10
CA ARG A 77 -11.19 5.83 -6.23
C ARG A 77 -11.55 6.85 -5.16
N GLN A 78 -12.76 7.43 -5.21
CA GLN A 78 -13.22 8.38 -4.20
C GLN A 78 -13.70 7.63 -2.96
N TYR A 79 -13.15 8.00 -1.81
CA TYR A 79 -13.53 7.41 -0.52
C TYR A 79 -13.49 8.47 0.58
N LYS A 80 -14.08 8.12 1.72
CA LYS A 80 -13.97 8.87 2.97
C LYS A 80 -13.76 7.87 4.11
N ILE A 81 -12.74 8.11 4.94
CA ILE A 81 -12.53 7.29 6.14
C ILE A 81 -13.56 7.67 7.22
N ILE A 82 -14.17 6.65 7.80
CA ILE A 82 -15.04 6.74 8.97
C ILE A 82 -14.41 5.83 10.03
N GLU A 83 -13.98 6.42 11.14
CA GLU A 83 -13.44 5.68 12.29
C GLU A 83 -14.59 5.21 13.18
N VAL A 84 -14.46 3.99 13.72
CA VAL A 84 -15.44 3.32 14.58
C VAL A 84 -14.80 2.98 15.91
#